data_AF-A0A1G1XV32-F1
#
_entry.id   AF-A0A1G1XV32-F1
#
_cell.length_a   1.000
_cell.length_b   1.000
_cell.length_c   1.000
_cell.angle_alpha   90.00
_cell.angle_beta   90.00
_cell.angle_gamma   90.00
#
_symmetry.space_group_name_H-M   'P 1'
#
loop_
_entity.id
_entity.type
_entity.pdbx_description
1 polymer ?
#
loop_
_entity_poly.entity_id
_entity_poly.type
_entity_poly.pdbx_seq_one_letter_code
_entity_poly.pdbx_strand_id
1 'polypeptide(L)' 'MSGPFVPLNQDWMVAPVEQLPGGGDIHETIKFDPQGKILDAHTTVRLPGGFDVNMPWGQ' A
#
# COMPACT_ATOMS: atom_id res chain seq x y z
N MET A 1 6.76 1.56 -11.85
CA MET A 1 6.14 2.88 -11.58
C MET A 1 4.82 2.57 -10.90
N SER A 2 4.58 3.09 -9.69
CA SER A 2 3.32 2.87 -8.98
C SER A 2 2.16 3.51 -9.75
N GLY A 3 1.00 2.84 -9.72
CA GLY A 3 -0.25 3.37 -10.24
C GLY A 3 -0.75 4.54 -9.39
N PRO A 4 -1.85 5.19 -9.79
CA PRO A 4 -2.43 6.26 -8.99
C PRO A 4 -2.94 5.71 -7.64
N PHE A 5 -2.76 6.48 -6.57
CA PHE A 5 -3.42 6.18 -5.31
C PHE A 5 -4.93 6.35 -5.44
N VAL A 6 -5.67 5.32 -5.02
CA VAL A 6 -7.14 5.31 -4.96
C VAL A 6 -7.60 5.16 -3.51
N PRO A 7 -8.75 5.71 -3.11
CA PRO A 7 -9.28 5.53 -1.77
C PRO A 7 -9.55 4.05 -1.48
N LEU A 8 -8.97 3.54 -0.39
CA LEU A 8 -9.30 2.23 0.18
C LEU A 8 -10.46 2.35 1.17
N ASN A 9 -10.46 3.42 1.97
CA ASN A 9 -11.55 3.82 2.85
C ASN A 9 -11.44 5.33 3.13
N GLN A 10 -12.13 5.83 4.18
CA GLN A 10 -12.17 7.27 4.49
C GLN A 10 -10.80 7.89 4.82
N ASP A 11 -9.90 7.12 5.42
CA ASP A 11 -8.61 7.63 5.92
C ASP A 11 -7.42 7.08 5.11
N TRP A 12 -7.64 5.99 4.36
CA TRP A 12 -6.58 5.24 3.70
C TRP A 12 -6.69 5.30 2.17
N MET A 13 -5.54 5.44 1.54
CA MET A 13 -5.35 5.35 0.10
C MET A 13 -4.40 4.21 -0.23
N VAL A 14 -4.61 3.55 -1.37
CA VAL A 14 -3.79 2.44 -1.85
C VAL A 14 -3.36 2.67 -3.29
N ALA A 15 -2.12 2.36 -3.64
CA ALA A 15 -1.61 2.37 -5.00
C ALA A 15 -0.97 1.03 -5.34
N PRO A 16 -1.35 0.36 -6.46
CA PRO A 16 -0.63 -0.82 -6.90
C PRO A 16 0.77 -0.43 -7.38
N VAL A 17 1.79 -1.20 -7.01
CA VAL A 17 3.17 -0.99 -7.46
C VAL A 17 3.53 -1.99 -8.56
N GLU A 18 3.33 -3.27 -8.28
CA GLU A 18 3.75 -4.36 -9.17
C GLU A 18 2.93 -5.63 -8.89
N GLN A 19 2.72 -6.44 -9.92
CA GLN A 19 2.17 -7.79 -9.77
C GLN A 19 3.32 -8.79 -9.81
N LEU A 20 3.42 -9.65 -8.80
CA LEU A 20 4.43 -10.69 -8.76
C LEU A 20 4.07 -11.87 -9.67
N PRO A 21 5.05 -12.48 -10.36
CA PRO A 21 4.85 -13.74 -11.06
C PRO A 21 4.31 -14.81 -10.09
N GLY A 22 3.23 -15.49 -10.47
CA GLY A 22 2.62 -16.54 -9.63
C GLY A 22 1.51 -16.06 -8.69
N GLY A 23 1.01 -14.83 -8.84
CA GLY A 23 -0.25 -14.39 -8.21
C GLY A 23 -0.10 -13.65 -6.89
N GLY A 24 1.09 -13.12 -6.59
CA GLY A 24 1.30 -12.13 -5.54
C GLY A 24 1.21 -10.70 -6.09
N ASP A 25 1.22 -9.70 -5.20
CA ASP A 25 1.20 -8.28 -5.57
C ASP A 25 1.98 -7.42 -4.57
N ILE A 26 2.39 -6.25 -5.04
CA ILE A 26 3.01 -5.20 -4.24
C ILE A 26 2.13 -3.97 -4.35
N HIS A 27 1.74 -3.39 -3.23
CA HIS A 27 0.99 -2.15 -3.17
C HIS A 27 1.47 -1.25 -2.05
N GLU A 28 1.28 0.04 -2.20
CA GLU A 28 1.56 1.07 -1.21
C GLU A 28 0.27 1.52 -0.57
N THR A 29 0.28 1.72 0.74
CA THR A 29 -0.87 2.12 1.52
C THR A 29 -0.49 3.31 2.39
N ILE A 30 -1.25 4.40 2.30
CA ILE A 30 -0.99 5.66 3.02
C ILE A 30 -2.24 6.08 3.77
N LYS A 31 -2.09 6.44 5.04
CA LYS A 31 -3.12 7.05 5.87
C LYS A 31 -2.93 8.55 5.93
N PHE A 32 -4.01 9.29 5.73
CA PHE A 32 -4.05 10.74 5.91
C PHE A 32 -4.91 11.13 7.12
N ASP A 33 -4.60 12.28 7.72
CA ASP A 33 -5.54 12.97 8.60
C ASP A 33 -6.53 13.83 7.79
N PRO A 34 -7.59 14.37 8.41
CA PRO A 34 -8.56 15.24 7.73
C PRO A 34 -7.95 16.52 7.10
N GLN A 35 -6.73 16.88 7.49
CA GLN A 35 -5.98 18.03 6.99
C GLN A 35 -5.03 17.66 5.83
N GLY A 36 -4.98 16.37 5.45
CA GLY A 36 -4.15 15.85 4.37
C GLY A 36 -2.72 15.53 4.79
N LYS A 37 -2.40 15.47 6.08
CA LYS A 37 -1.09 15.05 6.58
C LYS A 37 -0.99 13.53 6.60
N ILE A 38 0.15 12.98 6.16
CA ILE A 38 0.44 11.56 6.28
C ILE A 38 0.61 11.19 7.76
N LEU A 39 -0.18 10.23 8.22
CA LEU A 39 -0.12 9.66 9.57
C LEU A 39 0.62 8.32 9.60
N ASP A 40 0.47 7.55 8.53
CA ASP A 40 1.07 6.23 8.37
C ASP A 40 1.29 5.97 6.88
N ALA A 41 2.34 5.25 6.53
CA ALA A 41 2.59 4.80 5.18
C ALA A 41 3.42 3.51 5.20
N HIS A 42 3.03 2.54 4.39
CA HIS A 42 3.75 1.29 4.27
C HIS A 42 3.59 0.70 2.87
N THR A 43 4.56 -0.12 2.48
CA THR A 43 4.47 -1.00 1.31
C THR A 43 4.11 -2.39 1.79
N THR A 44 3.07 -2.98 1.20
CA THR A 44 2.68 -4.36 1.41
C THR A 44 3.16 -5.20 0.25
N VAL A 45 3.82 -6.32 0.55
CA VAL A 45 4.12 -7.38 -0.41
C VAL A 45 3.28 -8.59 -0.05
N ARG A 46 2.27 -8.87 -0.87
CA ARG A 46 1.49 -10.11 -0.80
C ARG A 46 2.19 -11.18 -1.61
N LEU A 47 2.73 -12.18 -0.94
CA LEU A 47 3.39 -13.32 -1.57
C LEU A 47 2.35 -14.32 -2.14
N PRO A 48 2.72 -15.08 -3.18
CA PRO A 48 1.94 -16.23 -3.63
C PRO A 48 1.62 -17.16 -2.46
N GLY A 49 0.34 -17.44 -2.24
CA GLY A 49 -0.14 -18.19 -1.06
C GLY A 49 -0.78 -17.34 0.04
N GLY A 50 -0.84 -16.01 -0.14
CA GLY A 50 -1.64 -15.11 0.71
C GLY A 50 -0.94 -14.60 1.97
N PHE A 51 0.38 -14.68 2.03
CA PHE A 51 1.17 -14.12 3.12
C PHE A 51 1.51 -12.65 2.83
N ASP A 52 1.21 -11.75 3.76
CA ASP A 52 1.44 -10.31 3.61
C ASP A 52 2.66 -9.88 4.44
N VAL A 53 3.61 -9.20 3.79
CA VAL A 53 4.75 -8.53 4.43
C VAL A 53 4.50 -7.02 4.39
N ASN A 54 4.38 -6.40 5.56
CA ASN A 54 4.27 -4.94 5.67
C ASN A 54 5.63 -4.32 5.94
N MET A 55 6.03 -3.38 5.09
CA MET A 55 7.28 -2.63 5.18
C MET A 55 6.94 -1.14 5.41
N PRO A 56 6.96 -0.66 6.66
CA PRO A 56 6.67 0.74 6.94
C PRO A 56 7.68 1.66 6.25
N TRP A 57 7.19 2.77 5.73
CA TRP A 57 8.05 3.83 5.24
C TRP A 57 8.70 4.47 6.46
N GLY A 58 10.03 4.40 6.55
CA GLY A 58 10.77 4.88 7.71
C GLY A 58 10.31 6.28 8.12
N GLN A 59 10.07 6.47 9.42
CA GLN A 59 9.78 7.77 10.02
C GLN A 59 11.02 8.66 10.07
#